data_AF-A0A564FSA1-F1
#
_entry.id   AF-A0A564FSA1-F1
#
_cell.length_a   1.000
_cell.length_b   1.000
_cell.length_c   1.000
_cell.angle_alpha   90.00
_cell.angle_beta   90.00
_cell.angle_gamma   90.00
#
_symmetry.space_group_name_H-M   'P 1'
#
loop_
_entity.id
_entity.type
_entity.pdbx_description
1 polymer ?
#
loop_
_entity_poly.entity_id
_entity_poly.type
_entity_poly.pdbx_seq_one_letter_code
_entity_poly.pdbx_strand_id
1 'polypeptide(L)'
;MIRSLSRRHLLGCACHLGAAALAAAALPPSAWAAVPSSKRTTMTPDEALKALKDGNKGFATDSPVRAVQGRERRIEIALGQTPFCVLVSCSDSRVSPEILFGRGLGELFIVRNAGNTVDTAALGSIEYAISQLGVPLILVMGHSRCGAVEAACSVVKDNTQFPGSIGRMIEPIVPAALAVRDKPGDFVENAVRANVDRIVTRLRTASEPSLLDPLKAGKLRIVGAAYSLDSGAVDFFNEA
;
A
#
# COMPACT_ATOMS: atom_id res chain seq x y z
N MET A 1 -30.70 -19.35 66.30
CA MET A 1 -31.27 -18.05 66.73
C MET A 1 -31.71 -17.30 65.48
N ILE A 2 -33.01 -17.33 65.21
CA ILE A 2 -33.65 -16.58 64.13
C ILE A 2 -34.40 -15.45 64.83
N ARG A 3 -34.08 -14.19 64.53
CA ARG A 3 -34.89 -13.04 64.94
C ARG A 3 -35.34 -12.30 63.70
N SER A 4 -36.65 -12.30 63.52
CA SER A 4 -37.40 -11.44 62.61
C SER A 4 -37.25 -9.97 63.02
N LEU A 5 -37.47 -9.06 62.07
CA LEU A 5 -38.35 -7.90 62.28
C LEU A 5 -38.67 -7.20 60.96
N SER A 6 -39.85 -6.58 60.98
CA SER A 6 -40.73 -6.26 59.87
C SER A 6 -40.56 -4.82 59.37
N ARG A 7 -41.06 -4.62 58.13
CA ARG A 7 -41.48 -3.37 57.49
C ARG A 7 -42.07 -2.35 58.47
N ARG A 8 -41.57 -1.11 58.43
CA ARG A 8 -42.29 0.19 58.29
C ARG A 8 -41.42 1.30 58.88
N HIS A 9 -40.86 2.17 58.03
CA HIS A 9 -40.81 3.62 58.23
C HIS A 9 -40.52 4.27 56.86
N LEU A 10 -41.61 4.48 56.12
CA LEU A 10 -41.71 5.51 55.09
C LEU A 10 -41.84 6.85 55.83
N LEU A 11 -40.97 7.81 55.52
CA LEU A 11 -41.32 9.20 55.18
C LEU A 11 -40.10 10.12 55.30
N GLY A 12 -39.84 10.85 54.21
CA GLY A 12 -39.43 12.24 54.29
C GLY A 12 -37.93 12.53 54.19
N CYS A 13 -37.46 12.78 52.97
CA CYS A 13 -36.56 13.89 52.62
C CYS A 13 -36.42 13.87 51.10
N ALA A 14 -37.16 14.73 50.41
CA ALA A 14 -36.74 16.10 50.06
C ALA A 14 -36.14 16.11 48.64
N CYS A 15 -36.91 16.72 47.75
CA CYS A 15 -36.61 16.97 46.36
C CYS A 15 -35.28 17.68 46.19
N HIS A 16 -34.36 17.09 45.41
CA HIS A 16 -33.46 17.87 44.59
C HIS A 16 -33.47 17.29 43.17
N LEU A 17 -34.13 18.04 42.29
CA LEU A 17 -34.05 17.94 40.85
C LEU A 17 -32.59 18.18 40.44
N GLY A 18 -31.83 17.11 40.23
CA GLY A 18 -30.58 17.12 39.51
C GLY A 18 -30.81 16.47 38.15
N ALA A 19 -31.25 17.24 37.16
CA ALA A 19 -31.27 16.78 35.78
C ALA A 19 -29.82 16.58 35.33
N ALA A 20 -29.32 15.35 35.42
CA ALA A 20 -28.08 14.95 34.78
C ALA A 20 -28.34 14.91 33.27
N ALA A 21 -28.12 16.04 32.59
CA ALA A 21 -28.01 16.08 31.16
C ALA A 21 -26.79 15.23 30.76
N LEU A 22 -27.03 13.97 30.38
CA LEU A 22 -26.07 13.16 29.65
C LEU A 22 -25.88 13.84 28.29
N ALA A 23 -24.93 14.77 28.23
CA ALA A 23 -24.38 15.20 26.96
C ALA A 23 -23.70 13.97 26.33
N ALA A 24 -24.43 13.29 25.44
CA ALA A 24 -23.83 12.33 24.53
C ALA A 24 -22.86 13.11 23.66
N ALA A 25 -21.60 13.19 24.08
CA ALA A 25 -20.52 13.68 23.24
C ALA A 25 -20.50 12.78 22.00
N ALA A 26 -20.93 13.32 20.86
CA ALA A 26 -20.79 12.67 19.58
C ALA A 26 -19.30 12.39 19.37
N LEU A 27 -18.90 11.13 19.49
CA LEU A 27 -17.57 10.71 19.12
C LEU A 27 -17.37 11.07 17.64
N PRO A 28 -16.33 11.83 17.28
CA PRO A 28 -16.06 12.10 15.88
C PRO A 28 -15.87 10.76 15.15
N PRO A 29 -16.36 10.64 13.91
CA PRO A 29 -16.21 9.40 13.14
C PRO A 29 -14.72 9.05 13.04
N SER A 30 -14.36 7.91 13.63
CA SER A 30 -13.11 7.17 13.44
C SER A 30 -11.83 8.01 13.32
N ALA A 31 -11.41 8.64 14.41
CA ALA A 31 -9.99 8.96 14.55
C ALA A 31 -9.23 7.63 14.67
N TRP A 32 -8.42 7.30 13.67
CA TRP A 32 -7.48 6.18 13.78
C TRP A 32 -6.61 6.38 15.02
N ALA A 33 -6.55 5.38 15.90
CA ALA A 33 -5.61 5.39 17.00
C ALA A 33 -4.20 5.43 16.39
N ALA A 34 -3.56 6.59 16.42
CA ALA A 34 -2.22 6.77 15.92
C ALA A 34 -1.28 5.87 16.74
N VAL A 35 -0.52 5.01 16.06
CA VAL A 35 0.58 4.29 16.70
C VAL A 35 1.58 5.33 17.22
N PRO A 36 2.14 5.18 18.43
CA PRO A 36 3.08 6.14 18.99
C PRO A 36 4.16 6.52 17.97
N SER A 37 4.26 7.84 17.74
CA SER A 37 5.02 8.51 16.70
C SER A 37 6.36 7.84 16.35
N SER A 38 6.36 6.99 15.32
CA SER A 38 7.59 6.74 14.58
C SER A 38 7.99 8.05 13.89
N LYS A 39 9.29 8.35 13.87
CA LYS A 39 9.83 9.45 13.07
C LYS A 39 9.28 9.30 11.64
N ARG A 40 8.87 10.40 11.00
CA ARG A 40 8.44 10.40 9.59
C ARG A 40 9.58 10.86 8.71
N THR A 41 9.56 10.42 7.45
CA THR A 41 10.49 10.97 6.45
C THR A 41 10.22 12.46 6.25
N THR A 42 11.27 13.22 5.94
CA THR A 42 11.16 14.63 5.53
C THR A 42 11.15 14.79 4.01
N MET A 43 11.24 13.70 3.26
CA MET A 43 11.24 13.72 1.80
C MET A 43 9.88 14.14 1.26
N THR A 44 9.89 14.98 0.24
CA THR A 44 8.74 15.27 -0.60
C THR A 44 8.46 14.09 -1.57
N PRO A 45 7.27 14.00 -2.18
CA PRO A 45 7.00 12.99 -3.19
C PRO A 45 7.96 13.04 -4.39
N ASP A 46 8.39 14.24 -4.80
CA ASP A 46 9.35 14.44 -5.89
C ASP A 46 10.74 13.91 -5.54
N GLU A 47 11.23 14.21 -4.33
CA GLU A 47 12.52 13.69 -3.85
C GLU A 47 12.49 12.17 -3.69
N ALA A 48 11.38 11.62 -3.19
CA ALA A 48 11.16 10.19 -3.06
C ALA A 48 11.23 9.50 -4.43
N LEU A 49 10.53 10.05 -5.43
CA LEU A 49 10.53 9.50 -6.78
C LEU A 49 11.91 9.62 -7.43
N LYS A 50 12.58 10.76 -7.25
CA LYS A 50 13.94 10.97 -7.75
C LYS A 50 14.92 9.96 -7.15
N ALA A 51 14.84 9.67 -5.85
CA ALA A 51 15.70 8.68 -5.19
C ALA A 51 15.54 7.28 -5.80
N LEU A 52 14.32 6.87 -6.16
CA LEU A 52 14.09 5.60 -6.86
C LEU A 52 14.66 5.64 -8.28
N LYS A 53 14.41 6.71 -9.05
CA LYS A 53 14.95 6.85 -10.41
C LYS A 53 16.48 6.80 -10.44
N ASP A 54 17.13 7.53 -9.54
CA ASP A 54 18.59 7.53 -9.41
C ASP A 54 19.11 6.14 -9.02
N GLY A 55 18.43 5.49 -8.06
CA GLY A 55 18.77 4.15 -7.60
C GLY A 55 18.68 3.10 -8.71
N ASN A 56 17.59 3.10 -9.48
CA ASN A 56 17.43 2.16 -10.59
C ASN A 56 18.37 2.44 -11.75
N LYS A 57 18.65 3.72 -12.06
CA LYS A 57 19.71 4.05 -13.02
C LYS A 57 21.06 3.47 -12.59
N GLY A 58 21.38 3.53 -11.30
CA GLY A 58 22.57 2.89 -10.75
C GLY A 58 22.57 1.38 -10.95
N PHE A 59 21.47 0.71 -10.61
CA PHE A 59 21.30 -0.74 -10.81
C PHE A 59 21.45 -1.16 -12.28
N ALA A 60 20.75 -0.48 -13.21
CA ALA A 60 20.77 -0.79 -14.64
C ALA A 60 22.13 -0.53 -15.32
N THR A 61 23.06 0.13 -14.63
CA THR A 61 24.39 0.47 -15.14
C THR A 61 25.52 -0.16 -14.32
N ASP A 62 25.20 -1.13 -13.46
CA ASP A 62 26.15 -1.81 -12.56
C ASP A 62 26.96 -0.86 -11.68
N SER A 63 26.38 0.30 -11.34
CA SER A 63 27.01 1.24 -10.42
C SER A 63 27.12 0.63 -9.01
N PRO A 64 28.21 0.88 -8.26
CA PRO A 64 28.36 0.36 -6.91
C PRO A 64 27.17 0.70 -6.00
N VAL A 65 26.54 -0.33 -5.44
CA VAL A 65 25.39 -0.19 -4.54
C VAL A 65 25.84 0.36 -3.18
N ARG A 66 25.26 1.48 -2.77
CA ARG A 66 25.48 2.09 -1.44
C ARG A 66 24.27 1.94 -0.52
N ALA A 67 23.74 0.73 -0.43
CA ALA A 67 22.59 0.43 0.42
C ALA A 67 22.98 0.42 1.91
N VAL A 68 22.18 1.10 2.74
CA VAL A 68 22.41 1.17 4.19
C VAL A 68 21.78 -0.05 4.86
N GLN A 69 22.58 -1.09 5.13
CA GLN A 69 22.09 -2.40 5.60
C GLN A 69 22.93 -3.03 6.74
N GLY A 70 23.91 -2.28 7.27
CA GLY A 70 24.83 -2.71 8.32
C GLY A 70 24.17 -2.92 9.70
N ARG A 71 24.97 -3.39 10.66
CA ARG A 71 24.53 -3.64 12.05
C ARG A 71 23.99 -2.37 12.70
N GLU A 72 24.68 -1.26 12.49
CA GLU A 72 24.36 0.06 13.03
C GLU A 72 22.96 0.49 12.57
N ARG A 73 22.69 0.35 11.27
CA ARG A 73 21.36 0.63 10.71
C ARG A 73 20.27 -0.26 11.30
N ARG A 74 20.54 -1.56 11.44
CA ARG A 74 19.56 -2.49 12.06
C ARG A 74 19.20 -2.10 13.49
N ILE A 75 20.19 -1.68 14.27
CA ILE A 75 19.98 -1.21 15.66
C ILE A 75 19.18 0.10 15.65
N GLU A 76 19.52 1.03 14.78
CA GLU A 76 18.83 2.32 14.63
C GLU A 76 17.32 2.13 14.36
N ILE A 77 16.97 1.28 13.38
CA ILE A 77 15.57 1.10 12.96
C ILE A 77 14.79 0.09 13.80
N ALA A 78 15.42 -0.57 14.78
CA ALA A 78 14.74 -1.53 15.65
C ALA A 78 13.64 -0.88 16.50
N LEU A 79 13.75 0.42 16.77
CA LEU A 79 12.78 1.20 17.54
C LEU A 79 11.72 1.89 16.67
N GLY A 80 11.87 1.85 15.34
CA GLY A 80 10.94 2.49 14.42
C GLY A 80 11.49 2.62 13.00
N GLN A 81 10.59 2.74 12.03
CA GLN A 81 10.92 2.85 10.61
C GLN A 81 10.47 4.18 10.02
N THR A 82 11.18 4.64 9.00
CA THR A 82 10.96 5.93 8.30
C THR A 82 10.95 5.74 6.78
N PRO A 83 10.15 4.81 6.22
CA PRO A 83 10.17 4.58 4.78
C PRO A 83 9.69 5.83 4.04
N PHE A 84 10.21 6.04 2.83
CA PHE A 84 9.81 7.16 1.97
C PHE A 84 8.95 6.73 0.78
N CYS A 85 8.81 5.42 0.55
CA CYS A 85 7.97 4.88 -0.53
C CYS A 85 7.26 3.61 -0.06
N VAL A 86 5.97 3.49 -0.39
CA VAL A 86 5.24 2.23 -0.44
C VAL A 86 5.44 1.66 -1.83
N LEU A 87 6.01 0.46 -1.92
CA LEU A 87 6.28 -0.16 -3.20
C LEU A 87 5.43 -1.41 -3.36
N VAL A 88 4.45 -1.32 -4.25
CA VAL A 88 3.54 -2.42 -4.62
C VAL A 88 4.14 -3.14 -5.82
N SER A 89 4.61 -4.39 -5.66
CA SER A 89 5.24 -5.13 -6.75
C SER A 89 4.97 -6.63 -6.70
N CYS A 90 5.39 -7.34 -7.75
CA CYS A 90 5.14 -8.76 -7.91
C CYS A 90 5.98 -9.59 -6.92
N SER A 91 5.49 -10.73 -6.46
CA SER A 91 6.27 -11.74 -5.70
C SER A 91 7.37 -12.43 -6.50
N ASP A 92 7.53 -12.13 -7.79
CA ASP A 92 8.55 -12.69 -8.68
C ASP A 92 9.96 -12.56 -8.08
N SER A 93 10.70 -13.66 -7.98
CA SER A 93 12.01 -13.71 -7.34
C SER A 93 13.08 -12.88 -8.08
N ARG A 94 12.83 -12.51 -9.33
CA ARG A 94 13.71 -11.67 -10.16
C ARG A 94 13.49 -10.17 -9.91
N VAL A 95 12.49 -9.80 -9.10
CA VAL A 95 12.04 -8.44 -8.88
C VAL A 95 12.18 -8.08 -7.40
N SER A 96 13.42 -7.90 -6.93
CA SER A 96 13.71 -7.48 -5.55
C SER A 96 13.80 -5.96 -5.45
N PRO A 97 12.80 -5.26 -4.89
CA PRO A 97 12.75 -3.80 -4.97
C PRO A 97 13.95 -3.09 -4.33
N GLU A 98 14.44 -3.57 -3.19
CA GLU A 98 15.61 -2.99 -2.52
C GLU A 98 16.85 -3.03 -3.42
N ILE A 99 17.07 -4.14 -4.12
CA ILE A 99 18.18 -4.31 -5.06
C ILE A 99 17.98 -3.40 -6.28
N LEU A 100 16.80 -3.45 -6.90
CA LEU A 100 16.48 -2.70 -8.12
C LEU A 100 16.58 -1.18 -7.95
N PHE A 101 16.38 -0.67 -6.73
CA PHE A 101 16.44 0.76 -6.41
C PHE A 101 17.65 1.14 -5.53
N GLY A 102 18.57 0.20 -5.29
CA GLY A 102 19.76 0.42 -4.46
C GLY A 102 19.43 0.96 -3.07
N ARG A 103 18.36 0.45 -2.45
CA ARG A 103 17.86 0.86 -1.14
C ARG A 103 18.23 -0.14 -0.06
N GLY A 104 18.39 0.38 1.15
CA GLY A 104 18.69 -0.38 2.36
C GLY A 104 17.49 -0.55 3.29
N LEU A 105 17.80 -0.94 4.53
CA LEU A 105 16.79 -1.28 5.51
C LEU A 105 16.03 -0.05 6.02
N GLY A 106 14.70 -0.16 6.05
CA GLY A 106 13.79 0.88 6.56
C GLY A 106 13.52 2.03 5.58
N GLU A 107 14.04 1.99 4.35
CA GLU A 107 13.81 3.01 3.32
C GLU A 107 12.53 2.77 2.50
N LEU A 108 12.17 1.51 2.27
CA LEU A 108 10.99 1.10 1.50
C LEU A 108 10.01 0.34 2.39
N PHE A 109 8.71 0.60 2.21
CA PHE A 109 7.62 -0.21 2.75
C PHE A 109 7.06 -1.07 1.61
N ILE A 110 7.29 -2.39 1.65
CA ILE A 110 7.10 -3.24 0.47
C ILE A 110 5.85 -4.11 0.63
N VAL A 111 4.97 -4.05 -0.36
CA VAL A 111 3.77 -4.87 -0.48
C VAL A 111 3.92 -5.74 -1.73
N ARG A 112 3.96 -7.07 -1.55
CA ARG A 112 4.18 -8.01 -2.67
C ARG A 112 3.19 -9.16 -2.68
N ASN A 113 2.62 -9.40 -3.85
CA ASN A 113 1.86 -10.60 -4.20
C ASN A 113 2.06 -10.90 -5.69
N ALA A 114 1.67 -12.07 -6.17
CA ALA A 114 1.77 -12.40 -7.59
C ALA A 114 0.90 -11.44 -8.44
N GLY A 115 1.50 -10.81 -9.45
CA GLY A 115 0.81 -9.85 -10.32
C GLY A 115 0.54 -8.47 -9.71
N ASN A 116 1.16 -8.16 -8.56
CA ASN A 116 1.11 -6.84 -7.90
C ASN A 116 -0.33 -6.32 -7.72
N THR A 117 -1.28 -7.21 -7.43
CA THR A 117 -2.68 -6.88 -7.21
C THR A 117 -2.88 -6.19 -5.86
N VAL A 118 -3.99 -5.47 -5.71
CA VAL A 118 -4.33 -4.81 -4.43
C VAL A 118 -5.61 -5.43 -3.87
N ASP A 119 -5.44 -6.49 -3.08
CA ASP A 119 -6.50 -7.08 -2.28
C ASP A 119 -6.69 -6.32 -0.95
N THR A 120 -7.51 -6.86 -0.04
CA THR A 120 -7.78 -6.24 1.26
C THR A 120 -6.52 -6.06 2.12
N ALA A 121 -5.64 -7.07 2.14
CA ALA A 121 -4.41 -7.02 2.94
C ALA A 121 -3.40 -6.03 2.36
N ALA A 122 -3.26 -6.02 1.03
CA ALA A 122 -2.41 -5.06 0.33
C ALA A 122 -2.91 -3.63 0.54
N LEU A 123 -4.22 -3.37 0.39
CA LEU A 123 -4.80 -2.05 0.60
C LEU A 123 -4.59 -1.56 2.05
N GLY A 124 -4.89 -2.41 3.04
CA GLY A 124 -4.66 -2.04 4.45
C GLY A 124 -3.19 -1.76 4.76
N SER A 125 -2.26 -2.48 4.12
CA SER A 125 -0.82 -2.24 4.25
C SER A 125 -0.39 -0.90 3.63
N ILE A 126 -0.96 -0.54 2.48
CA ILE A 126 -0.75 0.77 1.84
C ILE A 126 -1.26 1.87 2.77
N GLU A 127 -2.51 1.79 3.23
CA GLU A 127 -3.11 2.83 4.08
C GLU A 127 -2.41 2.97 5.43
N TYR A 128 -1.90 1.87 6.00
CA TYR A 128 -1.06 1.90 7.19
C TYR A 128 0.20 2.72 6.94
N ALA A 129 0.91 2.46 5.85
CA ALA A 129 2.14 3.19 5.53
C ALA A 129 1.88 4.68 5.26
N ILE A 130 0.76 5.02 4.61
CA ILE A 130 0.39 6.43 4.41
C ILE A 130 0.02 7.10 5.73
N SER A 131 -0.89 6.51 6.51
CA SER A 131 -1.49 7.21 7.65
C SER A 131 -0.66 7.13 8.92
N GLN A 132 0.01 5.99 9.15
CA GLN A 132 0.80 5.74 10.36
C GLN A 132 2.27 6.15 10.17
N LEU A 133 2.85 5.87 8.98
CA LEU A 133 4.26 6.15 8.70
C LEU A 133 4.48 7.46 7.93
N GLY A 134 3.42 8.07 7.38
CA GLY A 134 3.50 9.34 6.66
C GLY A 134 4.28 9.24 5.35
N VAL A 135 4.19 8.10 4.67
CA VAL A 135 4.93 7.86 3.42
C VAL A 135 4.43 8.78 2.30
N PRO A 136 5.31 9.53 1.60
CA PRO A 136 4.91 10.51 0.60
C PRO A 136 4.74 9.94 -0.83
N LEU A 137 5.11 8.69 -1.07
CA LEU A 137 5.09 8.08 -2.41
C LEU A 137 4.53 6.65 -2.37
N ILE A 138 3.62 6.34 -3.29
CA ILE A 138 3.27 4.97 -3.66
C ILE A 138 3.82 4.72 -5.07
N LEU A 139 4.63 3.69 -5.23
CA LEU A 139 5.05 3.19 -6.55
C LEU A 139 4.37 1.85 -6.81
N VAL A 140 3.55 1.76 -7.85
CA VAL A 140 2.95 0.51 -8.33
C VAL A 140 3.76 0.01 -9.50
N MET A 141 4.47 -1.11 -9.33
CA MET A 141 5.45 -1.59 -10.29
C MET A 141 5.13 -3.01 -10.77
N GLY A 142 4.73 -3.09 -12.04
CA GLY A 142 4.70 -4.33 -12.80
C GLY A 142 6.08 -4.68 -13.37
N HIS A 143 6.20 -5.81 -14.04
CA HIS A 143 7.44 -6.20 -14.71
C HIS A 143 7.19 -7.03 -15.96
N SER A 144 8.16 -7.02 -16.88
CA SER A 144 8.12 -7.82 -18.09
C SER A 144 8.02 -9.31 -17.78
N ARG A 145 7.32 -10.09 -18.63
CA ARG A 145 7.17 -11.55 -18.49
C ARG A 145 6.68 -11.99 -17.11
N CYS A 146 5.60 -11.35 -16.64
CA CYS A 146 4.97 -11.64 -15.37
C CYS A 146 4.03 -12.83 -15.48
N GLY A 147 4.34 -13.95 -14.81
CA GLY A 147 3.54 -15.18 -14.90
C GLY A 147 2.07 -15.04 -14.48
N ALA A 148 1.76 -14.16 -13.53
CA ALA A 148 0.36 -13.90 -13.13
C ALA A 148 -0.41 -13.15 -14.22
N VAL A 149 0.25 -12.22 -14.92
CA VAL A 149 -0.35 -11.49 -16.05
C VAL A 149 -0.46 -12.38 -17.28
N GLU A 150 0.54 -13.24 -17.53
CA GLU A 150 0.46 -14.28 -18.57
C GLU A 150 -0.72 -15.23 -18.35
N ALA A 151 -0.91 -15.70 -17.11
CA ALA A 151 -2.08 -16.52 -16.74
C ALA A 151 -3.40 -15.77 -16.98
N ALA A 152 -3.49 -14.50 -16.60
CA ALA A 152 -4.69 -13.69 -16.89
C ALA A 152 -4.90 -13.50 -18.41
N CYS A 153 -3.83 -13.36 -19.19
CA CYS A 153 -3.89 -13.28 -20.64
C CYS A 153 -4.38 -14.58 -21.28
N SER A 154 -3.97 -15.76 -20.78
CA SER A 154 -4.43 -17.06 -21.28
C SER A 154 -5.87 -17.37 -20.91
N VAL A 155 -6.39 -16.81 -19.81
CA VAL A 155 -7.84 -16.80 -19.53
C VAL A 155 -8.59 -16.04 -20.64
N VAL A 156 -8.08 -14.88 -21.06
CA VAL A 156 -8.72 -14.04 -22.08
C VAL A 156 -8.62 -14.61 -23.50
N LYS A 157 -7.46 -15.15 -23.88
CA LYS A 157 -7.21 -15.65 -25.24
C LYS A 157 -7.67 -17.09 -25.45
N ASP A 158 -7.36 -17.95 -24.48
CA ASP A 158 -7.46 -19.40 -24.65
C ASP A 158 -8.55 -20.01 -23.75
N ASN A 159 -9.28 -19.18 -23.01
CA ASN A 159 -10.28 -19.59 -22.01
C ASN A 159 -9.71 -20.56 -20.95
N THR A 160 -8.40 -20.41 -20.66
CA THR A 160 -7.68 -21.24 -19.69
C THR A 160 -8.32 -21.13 -18.31
N GLN A 161 -8.39 -22.24 -17.58
CA GLN A 161 -8.93 -22.29 -16.23
C GLN A 161 -7.82 -22.57 -15.22
N PHE A 162 -7.76 -21.78 -14.15
CA PHE A 162 -6.83 -21.98 -13.05
C PHE A 162 -7.58 -22.31 -11.76
N PRO A 163 -7.46 -23.54 -11.22
CA PRO A 163 -8.21 -23.94 -10.04
C PRO A 163 -7.66 -23.31 -8.75
N GLY A 164 -8.47 -23.38 -7.69
CA GLY A 164 -8.08 -22.99 -6.34
C GLY A 164 -7.77 -21.50 -6.20
N SER A 165 -6.75 -21.17 -5.40
CA SER A 165 -6.42 -19.78 -5.10
C SER A 165 -5.72 -19.05 -6.26
N ILE A 166 -5.17 -19.76 -7.26
CA ILE A 166 -4.52 -19.13 -8.41
C ILE A 166 -5.54 -18.36 -9.23
N GLY A 167 -6.69 -18.97 -9.55
CA GLY A 167 -7.77 -18.31 -10.30
C GLY A 167 -8.25 -17.02 -9.63
N ARG A 168 -8.55 -17.08 -8.33
CA ARG A 168 -8.95 -15.91 -7.54
C ARG A 168 -7.87 -14.82 -7.46
N MET A 169 -6.59 -15.23 -7.44
CA MET A 169 -5.47 -14.29 -7.40
C MET A 169 -5.31 -13.52 -8.72
N ILE A 170 -5.51 -14.18 -9.88
CA ILE A 170 -5.38 -13.52 -11.19
C ILE A 170 -6.65 -12.81 -11.66
N GLU A 171 -7.81 -13.13 -11.09
CA GLU A 171 -9.11 -12.53 -11.44
C GLU A 171 -9.09 -10.98 -11.48
N PRO A 172 -8.46 -10.26 -10.53
CA PRO A 172 -8.34 -8.80 -10.59
C PRO A 172 -7.52 -8.27 -11.77
N ILE A 173 -6.67 -9.10 -12.37
CA ILE A 173 -5.79 -8.77 -13.51
C ILE A 173 -6.53 -8.95 -14.84
N VAL A 174 -7.48 -9.88 -14.93
CA VAL A 174 -8.21 -10.22 -16.17
C VAL A 174 -8.81 -8.99 -16.88
N PRO A 175 -9.44 -8.02 -16.19
CA PRO A 175 -9.92 -6.80 -16.83
C PRO A 175 -8.83 -5.97 -17.53
N ALA A 176 -7.58 -6.00 -17.04
CA ALA A 176 -6.46 -5.34 -17.69
C ALA A 176 -6.11 -6.02 -19.02
N ALA A 177 -6.05 -7.36 -19.02
CA ALA A 177 -5.82 -8.16 -20.22
C ALA A 177 -6.94 -7.96 -21.25
N LEU A 178 -8.21 -7.97 -20.83
CA LEU A 178 -9.35 -7.69 -21.72
C LEU A 178 -9.25 -6.33 -22.40
N ALA A 179 -8.89 -5.27 -21.64
CA ALA A 179 -8.81 -3.90 -22.15
C ALA A 179 -7.73 -3.68 -23.23
N VAL A 180 -6.76 -4.61 -23.35
CA VAL A 180 -5.65 -4.51 -24.30
C VAL A 180 -5.58 -5.67 -25.28
N ARG A 181 -6.57 -6.57 -25.28
CA ARG A 181 -6.59 -7.78 -26.11
C ARG A 181 -6.30 -7.52 -27.58
N ASP A 182 -6.91 -6.46 -28.11
CA ASP A 182 -6.87 -6.13 -29.54
C ASP A 182 -5.83 -5.02 -29.85
N LYS A 183 -4.99 -4.64 -28.87
CA LYS A 183 -3.92 -3.67 -29.09
C LYS A 183 -2.74 -4.33 -29.83
N PRO A 184 -2.07 -3.61 -30.75
CA PRO A 184 -0.86 -4.10 -31.39
C PRO A 184 0.29 -4.26 -30.39
N GLY A 185 1.29 -5.06 -30.76
CA GLY A 185 2.49 -5.33 -29.94
C GLY A 185 2.36 -6.56 -29.05
N ASP A 186 3.20 -6.67 -28.04
CA ASP A 186 3.18 -7.78 -27.10
C ASP A 186 1.98 -7.67 -26.16
N PHE A 187 1.12 -8.70 -26.18
CA PHE A 187 -0.12 -8.70 -25.42
C PHE A 187 0.11 -8.69 -23.90
N VAL A 188 1.11 -9.45 -23.43
CA VAL A 188 1.40 -9.59 -22.00
C VAL A 188 2.00 -8.29 -21.47
N GLU A 189 2.94 -7.68 -22.20
CA GLU A 189 3.54 -6.40 -21.80
C GLU A 189 2.51 -5.27 -21.79
N ASN A 190 1.61 -5.24 -22.78
CA ASN A 190 0.47 -4.32 -22.77
C ASN A 190 -0.42 -4.54 -21.54
N ALA A 191 -0.68 -5.80 -21.16
CA ALA A 191 -1.51 -6.15 -20.01
C ALA A 191 -0.82 -5.83 -18.67
N VAL A 192 0.51 -5.95 -18.57
CA VAL A 192 1.30 -5.53 -17.41
C VAL A 192 1.10 -4.04 -17.15
N ARG A 193 1.29 -3.20 -18.17
CA ARG A 193 1.12 -1.74 -18.04
C ARG A 193 -0.32 -1.37 -17.72
N ALA A 194 -1.29 -1.98 -18.40
CA ALA A 194 -2.70 -1.77 -18.13
C ALA A 194 -3.11 -2.19 -16.70
N ASN A 195 -2.52 -3.26 -16.15
CA ASN A 195 -2.76 -3.67 -14.78
C ASN A 195 -2.25 -2.62 -13.78
N VAL A 196 -1.03 -2.12 -13.99
CA VAL A 196 -0.47 -1.02 -13.20
C VAL A 196 -1.34 0.23 -13.29
N ASP A 197 -1.73 0.66 -14.49
CA ASP A 197 -2.60 1.83 -14.71
C ASP A 197 -3.92 1.71 -13.97
N ARG A 198 -4.55 0.52 -13.99
CA ARG A 198 -5.80 0.25 -13.29
C ARG A 198 -5.64 0.37 -11.78
N ILE A 199 -4.55 -0.15 -11.23
CA ILE A 199 -4.27 -0.05 -9.79
C ILE A 199 -3.97 1.41 -9.40
N VAL A 200 -3.14 2.12 -10.16
CA VAL A 200 -2.86 3.54 -9.94
C VAL A 200 -4.14 4.35 -9.98
N THR A 201 -4.99 4.13 -10.98
CA THR A 201 -6.30 4.79 -11.09
C THR A 201 -7.16 4.48 -9.88
N ARG A 202 -7.30 3.20 -9.51
CA ARG A 202 -8.09 2.78 -8.34
C ARG A 202 -7.63 3.46 -7.06
N LEU A 203 -6.32 3.57 -6.82
CA LEU A 203 -5.79 4.20 -5.60
C LEU A 203 -5.97 5.73 -5.63
N ARG A 204 -5.89 6.37 -6.80
CA ARG A 204 -6.12 7.82 -6.96
C ARG A 204 -7.60 8.20 -6.84
N THR A 205 -8.50 7.32 -7.25
CA THR A 205 -9.95 7.54 -7.21
C THR A 205 -10.62 6.79 -6.05
N ALA A 206 -9.83 6.24 -5.12
CA ALA A 206 -10.37 5.59 -3.93
C ALA A 206 -11.15 6.62 -3.10
N SER A 207 -12.27 6.22 -2.50
CA SER A 207 -13.07 7.11 -1.64
C SER A 207 -12.50 7.26 -0.22
N GLU A 208 -11.43 6.53 0.09
CA GLU A 208 -10.84 6.48 1.42
C GLU A 208 -10.08 7.79 1.76
N PRO A 209 -10.47 8.50 2.83
CA PRO A 209 -9.82 9.77 3.21
C PRO A 209 -8.31 9.65 3.46
N SER A 210 -7.86 8.48 3.92
CA SER A 210 -6.46 8.17 4.19
C SER A 210 -5.55 8.35 2.96
N LEU A 211 -6.09 8.19 1.75
CA LEU A 211 -5.39 8.43 0.49
C LEU A 211 -5.77 9.78 -0.11
N LEU A 212 -7.06 10.12 -0.13
CA LEU A 212 -7.57 11.32 -0.81
C LEU A 212 -7.03 12.62 -0.24
N ASP A 213 -7.00 12.76 1.08
CA ASP A 213 -6.60 14.01 1.73
C ASP A 213 -5.12 14.35 1.47
N PRO A 214 -4.15 13.43 1.68
CA PRO A 214 -2.76 13.73 1.35
C PRO A 214 -2.51 13.86 -0.16
N LEU A 215 -3.29 13.20 -1.04
CA LEU A 215 -3.24 13.42 -2.49
C LEU A 215 -3.64 14.87 -2.84
N LYS A 216 -4.79 15.34 -2.36
CA LYS A 216 -5.27 16.72 -2.59
C LYS A 216 -4.33 17.77 -2.01
N ALA A 217 -3.69 17.46 -0.88
CA ALA A 217 -2.72 18.34 -0.23
C ALA A 217 -1.33 18.32 -0.90
N GLY A 218 -1.11 17.50 -1.95
CA GLY A 218 0.19 17.35 -2.61
C GLY A 218 1.26 16.67 -1.74
N LYS A 219 0.86 16.03 -0.65
CA LYS A 219 1.75 15.32 0.30
C LYS A 219 1.97 13.86 -0.06
N LEU A 220 1.11 13.30 -0.91
CA LEU A 220 1.21 11.95 -1.44
C LEU A 220 1.21 12.01 -2.96
N ARG A 221 2.04 11.19 -3.60
CA ARG A 221 1.95 10.88 -5.03
C ARG A 221 1.86 9.38 -5.26
N ILE A 222 1.15 8.98 -6.30
CA ILE A 222 1.01 7.59 -6.73
C ILE A 222 1.54 7.49 -8.15
N VAL A 223 2.55 6.66 -8.40
CA VAL A 223 3.24 6.55 -9.69
C VAL A 223 3.16 5.11 -10.18
N GLY A 224 2.96 4.93 -11.49
CA GLY A 224 3.03 3.64 -12.16
C GLY A 224 4.44 3.38 -12.68
N ALA A 225 4.86 2.11 -12.69
CA ALA A 225 6.13 1.72 -13.27
C ALA A 225 6.09 0.30 -13.87
N ALA A 226 7.00 0.04 -14.80
CA ALA A 226 7.23 -1.26 -15.39
C ALA A 226 8.74 -1.56 -15.42
N TYR A 227 9.13 -2.64 -14.74
CA TYR A 227 10.51 -3.12 -14.70
C TYR A 227 10.80 -4.07 -15.88
N SER A 228 11.90 -3.82 -16.60
CA SER A 228 12.40 -4.68 -17.67
C SER A 228 13.43 -5.66 -17.13
N LEU A 229 13.12 -6.96 -17.24
CA LEU A 229 14.05 -8.03 -16.88
C LEU A 229 15.28 -8.11 -17.81
N ASP A 230 15.19 -7.58 -19.03
CA ASP A 230 16.29 -7.63 -20.00
C ASP A 230 17.34 -6.56 -19.74
N SER A 231 16.90 -5.35 -19.39
CA SER A 231 17.77 -4.18 -19.28
C SER A 231 18.07 -3.75 -17.86
N GLY A 232 17.34 -4.26 -16.87
CA GLY A 232 17.40 -3.76 -15.49
C GLY A 232 16.73 -2.39 -15.30
N ALA A 233 16.23 -1.76 -16.36
CA ALA A 233 15.62 -0.44 -16.30
C ALA A 233 14.16 -0.50 -15.83
N VAL A 234 13.75 0.50 -15.06
CA VAL A 234 12.37 0.77 -14.69
C VAL A 234 11.87 1.96 -15.49
N ASP A 235 10.82 1.73 -16.26
CA ASP A 235 10.08 2.79 -16.94
C ASP A 235 8.98 3.32 -16.04
N PHE A 236 8.97 4.63 -15.78
CA PHE A 236 8.04 5.30 -14.89
C PHE A 236 6.99 6.06 -15.69
N PHE A 237 5.73 5.96 -15.29
CA PHE A 237 4.59 6.61 -15.94
C PHE A 237 3.53 7.01 -14.93
N ASN A 238 2.55 7.81 -15.36
CA ASN A 238 1.57 8.44 -14.45
C ASN A 238 2.26 9.22 -13.31
N GLU A 239 3.23 10.07 -13.66
CA GLU A 239 3.99 10.86 -12.67
C GLU A 239 3.27 12.12 -12.18
N ALA A 240 2.22 12.53 -12.89
CA ALA A 240 1.37 13.68 -12.57
C ALA A 240 0.34 13.35 -11.49
#